data_AF-A0A6N2DED7-F1
#
_entry.id   AF-A0A6N2DED7-F1
#
_cell.length_a   1.000
_cell.length_b   1.000
_cell.length_c   1.000
_cell.angle_alpha   90.00
_cell.angle_beta   90.00
_cell.angle_gamma   90.00
#
_symmetry.space_group_name_H-M   'P 1'
#
loop_
_entity.id
_entity.type
_entity.pdbx_description
1 polymer ?
#
loop_
_entity_poly.entity_id
_entity_poly.type
_entity_poly.pdbx_seq_one_letter_code
_entity_poly.pdbx_strand_id
1 'polypeptide(L)'
;MSDAASGPEIVVYWRPGCGFCSGLFRQLERHGVPHRAVEIWGDPDAAAFVRSIARGNETVPTVTVGPVGLVNPTVHDVLAVALEHAPDSVPSDYEPPEPGRFARWLTDKLTG
;
A
#
# COMPACT_ATOMS: atom_id res chain seq x y z
N MET A 1 -12.88 -25.29 11.77
CA MET A 1 -11.86 -24.24 11.93
C MET A 1 -12.17 -23.22 10.86
N SER A 2 -12.56 -22.02 11.27
CA SER A 2 -13.33 -21.06 10.47
C SER A 2 -12.64 -20.66 9.16
N ASP A 3 -13.45 -20.60 8.09
CA ASP A 3 -13.08 -20.06 6.79
C ASP A 3 -12.43 -18.69 6.94
N ALA A 4 -11.27 -18.56 6.30
CA ALA A 4 -10.52 -17.33 6.18
C ALA A 4 -11.38 -16.23 5.54
N ALA A 5 -11.22 -15.00 6.00
CA ALA A 5 -11.80 -13.83 5.38
C ALA A 5 -11.31 -13.75 3.91
N SER A 6 -12.12 -14.22 2.95
CA SER A 6 -11.80 -14.23 1.52
C SER A 6 -12.10 -12.88 0.85
N GLY A 7 -11.69 -11.79 1.51
CA GLY A 7 -11.54 -10.50 0.86
C GLY A 7 -10.10 -10.34 0.34
N PRO A 8 -9.88 -9.61 -0.77
CA PRO A 8 -8.53 -9.22 -1.20
C PRO A 8 -7.80 -8.49 -0.06
N GLU A 9 -6.63 -9.00 0.31
CA GLU A 9 -5.87 -8.57 1.50
C GLU A 9 -4.83 -7.49 1.13
N ILE A 10 -4.67 -6.50 2.01
CA ILE A 10 -3.53 -5.57 2.00
C ILE A 10 -2.36 -6.24 2.73
N VAL A 11 -1.25 -6.48 2.02
CA VAL A 11 -0.03 -7.07 2.60
C VAL A 11 1.12 -6.08 2.50
N VAL A 12 1.77 -5.80 3.62
CA VAL A 12 2.94 -4.92 3.72
C VAL A 12 4.19 -5.77 3.93
N TYR A 13 5.07 -5.79 2.94
CA TYR A 13 6.40 -6.39 3.03
C TYR A 13 7.37 -5.37 3.64
N TRP A 14 8.06 -5.77 4.71
CA TRP A 14 8.89 -4.88 5.52
C TRP A 14 10.17 -5.58 5.99
N ARG A 15 11.07 -4.83 6.64
CA ARG A 15 12.27 -5.37 7.32
C ARG A 15 12.63 -4.55 8.57
N PRO A 16 13.37 -5.12 9.54
CA PRO A 16 13.84 -4.39 10.71
C PRO A 16 14.62 -3.11 10.36
N GLY A 17 14.42 -2.04 11.13
CA GLY A 17 15.10 -0.76 10.95
C GLY A 17 14.57 0.11 9.79
N CYS A 18 13.52 -0.33 9.07
CA CYS A 18 12.92 0.45 7.99
C CYS A 18 12.03 1.60 8.53
N GLY A 19 12.54 2.83 8.55
CA GLY A 19 11.78 4.01 8.99
C GLY A 19 10.53 4.31 8.15
N PHE A 20 10.58 4.07 6.83
CA PHE A 20 9.42 4.22 5.94
C PHE A 20 8.30 3.22 6.28
N CYS A 21 8.66 1.98 6.61
CA CYS A 21 7.73 0.93 7.02
C CYS A 21 7.01 1.32 8.31
N SER A 22 7.76 1.77 9.33
CA SER A 22 7.17 2.29 10.58
C SER A 22 6.23 3.47 10.33
N GLY A 23 6.59 4.36 9.41
CA GLY A 23 5.75 5.49 9.01
C GLY A 23 4.45 5.05 8.33
N LEU A 24 4.53 4.04 7.45
CA LEU A 24 3.36 3.49 6.76
C LEU A 24 2.44 2.73 7.74
N PHE A 25 2.98 1.87 8.62
CA PHE A 25 2.20 1.15 9.63
C PHE A 25 1.40 2.10 10.51
N ARG A 26 2.04 3.14 11.07
CA ARG A 26 1.35 4.16 11.86
C ARG A 26 0.23 4.85 11.08
N GLN A 27 0.40 5.07 9.79
CA GLN A 27 -0.65 5.68 8.96
C GLN A 27 -1.81 4.73 8.74
N LEU A 28 -1.54 3.47 8.37
CA LEU A 28 -2.57 2.43 8.21
C LEU A 28 -3.36 2.23 9.51
N GLU A 29 -2.68 2.15 10.65
CA GLU A 29 -3.32 2.06 11.97
C GLU A 29 -4.21 3.26 12.29
N ARG A 30 -3.74 4.49 12.01
CA ARG A 30 -4.54 5.71 12.23
C ARG A 30 -5.80 5.76 11.36
N HIS A 31 -5.74 5.18 10.18
CA HIS A 31 -6.91 5.04 9.30
C HIS A 31 -7.73 3.80 9.63
N GLY A 32 -7.32 2.92 10.55
CA GLY A 32 -8.06 1.68 10.84
C GLY A 32 -8.03 0.66 9.70
N VAL A 33 -6.97 0.67 8.89
CA VAL A 33 -6.82 -0.22 7.72
C VAL A 33 -6.27 -1.58 8.16
N PRO A 34 -7.06 -2.67 8.06
CA PRO A 34 -6.57 -4.01 8.34
C PRO A 34 -5.53 -4.39 7.29
N HIS A 35 -4.40 -4.92 7.74
CA HIS A 35 -3.32 -5.36 6.86
C HIS A 35 -2.52 -6.47 7.53
N ARG A 36 -1.87 -7.29 6.69
CA ARG A 36 -0.87 -8.25 7.12
C ARG A 36 0.52 -7.71 6.89
N ALA A 37 1.46 -8.06 7.76
CA ALA A 37 2.86 -7.67 7.63
C ALA A 37 3.74 -8.92 7.40
N VAL A 38 4.63 -8.86 6.41
CA VAL A 38 5.59 -9.92 6.08
C VAL A 38 7.01 -9.38 6.16
N GLU A 39 7.83 -9.98 7.01
CA GLU A 39 9.23 -9.60 7.20
C GLU A 39 10.10 -10.35 6.20
N ILE A 40 10.83 -9.64 5.34
CA ILE A 40 11.49 -10.24 4.18
C ILE A 40 12.89 -10.81 4.45
N TRP A 41 13.57 -10.46 5.55
CA TRP A 41 14.86 -11.07 5.87
C TRP A 41 14.73 -12.48 6.43
N GLY A 42 13.64 -12.77 7.13
CA GLY A 42 13.29 -14.10 7.64
C GLY A 42 12.57 -14.99 6.64
N ASP A 43 12.10 -14.43 5.51
CA ASP A 43 11.35 -15.14 4.48
C ASP A 43 11.99 -14.92 3.09
N PRO A 44 12.82 -15.87 2.60
CA PRO A 44 13.51 -15.73 1.32
C PRO A 44 12.55 -15.70 0.12
N ASP A 45 11.38 -16.32 0.23
CA ASP A 45 10.36 -16.32 -0.82
C ASP A 45 9.69 -14.95 -0.88
N ALA A 46 9.39 -14.34 0.27
CA ALA A 46 8.91 -12.96 0.33
C ALA A 46 9.94 -11.96 -0.21
N ALA A 47 11.24 -12.14 0.08
CA ALA A 47 12.29 -11.33 -0.50
C ALA A 47 12.35 -11.47 -2.04
N ALA A 48 12.25 -12.70 -2.56
CA ALA A 48 12.19 -12.96 -3.99
C ALA A 48 10.97 -12.30 -4.65
N PHE A 49 9.81 -12.39 -4.00
CA PHE A 49 8.60 -11.75 -4.43
C PHE A 49 8.74 -10.22 -4.47
N VAL A 50 9.27 -9.60 -3.43
CA VAL A 50 9.56 -8.15 -3.42
C VAL A 50 10.49 -7.76 -4.55
N ARG A 51 11.58 -8.50 -4.79
CA ARG A 51 12.48 -8.24 -5.93
C ARG A 51 11.76 -8.29 -7.28
N SER A 52 10.76 -9.17 -7.44
CA SER A 52 9.97 -9.24 -8.66
C SER A 52 9.14 -7.97 -8.92
N ILE A 53 8.66 -7.32 -7.87
CA ILE A 53 7.88 -6.06 -7.94
C ILE A 53 8.83 -4.84 -8.03
N ALA A 54 9.88 -4.83 -7.22
CA ALA A 54 10.78 -3.68 -7.02
C ALA A 54 12.01 -3.70 -7.93
N ARG A 55 11.85 -4.18 -9.18
CA ARG A 55 12.89 -4.14 -10.24
C ARG A 55 14.21 -4.81 -9.83
N GLY A 56 14.11 -5.95 -9.15
CA GLY A 56 15.25 -6.72 -8.65
C GLY A 56 15.76 -6.29 -7.27
N ASN A 57 15.23 -5.21 -6.68
CA ASN A 57 15.67 -4.71 -5.38
C ASN A 57 14.77 -5.21 -4.24
N GLU A 58 15.33 -5.29 -3.04
CA GLU A 58 14.56 -5.52 -1.80
C GLU A 58 14.08 -4.20 -1.20
N THR A 59 13.40 -3.37 -2.01
CA THR A 59 12.87 -2.09 -1.56
C THR A 59 11.63 -2.30 -0.71
N VAL A 60 11.63 -1.73 0.50
CA VAL A 60 10.50 -1.78 1.43
C VAL A 60 10.17 -0.38 1.97
N PRO A 61 8.90 -0.08 2.32
CA PRO A 61 7.75 -0.98 2.23
C PRO A 61 7.38 -1.31 0.78
N THR A 62 7.11 -2.57 0.48
CA THR A 62 6.40 -2.98 -0.75
C THR A 62 5.03 -3.45 -0.29
N VAL A 63 3.97 -3.01 -0.97
CA VAL A 63 2.59 -3.34 -0.58
C VAL A 63 1.91 -4.06 -1.73
N THR A 64 1.16 -5.12 -1.43
CA THR A 64 0.20 -5.69 -2.38
C THR A 64 -1.21 -5.44 -1.91
N VAL A 65 -2.08 -5.08 -2.86
CA VAL A 65 -3.52 -4.92 -2.66
C VAL A 65 -4.21 -5.73 -3.76
N GLY A 66 -4.70 -6.92 -3.41
CA GLY A 66 -5.15 -7.88 -4.42
C GLY A 66 -4.04 -8.14 -5.46
N PRO A 67 -4.29 -7.93 -6.77
CA PRO A 67 -3.29 -8.15 -7.83
C PRO A 67 -2.28 -7.01 -7.99
N VAL A 68 -2.44 -5.88 -7.30
CA VAL A 68 -1.62 -4.68 -7.52
C VAL A 68 -0.44 -4.64 -6.55
N GLY A 69 0.76 -4.42 -7.07
CA GLY A 69 1.99 -4.20 -6.29
C GLY A 69 2.45 -2.74 -6.31
N LEU A 70 2.74 -2.19 -5.13
CA LEU A 70 3.19 -0.81 -4.93
C LEU A 70 4.56 -0.80 -4.24
N VAL A 71 5.49 0.00 -4.74
CA VAL A 71 6.86 0.11 -4.17
C VAL A 71 7.00 1.43 -3.44
N ASN A 72 7.31 1.36 -2.14
CA ASN A 72 7.39 2.48 -1.22
C ASN A 72 6.22 3.48 -1.32
N PRO A 73 4.95 3.01 -1.24
CA PRO A 73 3.79 3.88 -1.40
C PRO A 73 3.56 4.79 -0.18
N THR A 74 2.83 5.87 -0.40
CA THR A 74 2.16 6.59 0.69
C THR A 74 0.90 5.84 1.13
N VAL A 75 0.33 6.21 2.29
CA VAL A 75 -0.94 5.61 2.73
C VAL A 75 -2.10 5.92 1.77
N HIS A 76 -2.08 7.10 1.14
CA HIS A 76 -3.11 7.49 0.18
C HIS A 76 -3.03 6.67 -1.10
N ASP A 77 -1.83 6.31 -1.56
CA ASP A 77 -1.66 5.40 -2.70
C ASP A 77 -2.26 4.02 -2.37
N VAL A 78 -1.99 3.49 -1.17
CA VAL A 78 -2.54 2.21 -0.72
C VAL A 78 -4.07 2.26 -0.67
N LEU A 79 -4.63 3.30 -0.06
CA LEU A 79 -6.08 3.45 0.09
C LEU A 79 -6.79 3.70 -1.25
N ALA A 80 -6.19 4.46 -2.16
CA ALA A 80 -6.72 4.67 -3.51
C ALA A 80 -6.81 3.35 -4.30
N VAL A 81 -5.76 2.52 -4.24
CA VAL A 81 -5.76 1.19 -4.87
C VAL A 81 -6.71 0.24 -4.16
N ALA A 82 -6.82 0.33 -2.83
CA ALA A 82 -7.74 -0.48 -2.05
C ALA A 82 -9.21 -0.17 -2.34
N LEU A 83 -9.57 1.08 -2.67
CA LEU A 83 -10.95 1.39 -3.07
C LEU A 83 -11.40 0.58 -4.30
N GLU A 84 -10.49 0.29 -5.23
CA GLU A 84 -10.78 -0.49 -6.43
C GLU A 84 -10.64 -1.99 -6.20
N HIS A 85 -9.57 -2.41 -5.53
CA HIS A 85 -9.18 -3.82 -5.47
C HIS A 85 -9.46 -4.51 -4.14
N ALA A 86 -9.74 -3.76 -3.08
CA ALA A 86 -10.03 -4.27 -1.74
C ALA A 86 -10.95 -3.35 -0.93
N PRO A 87 -12.16 -3.02 -1.44
CA PRO A 87 -13.02 -2.00 -0.85
C PRO A 87 -13.40 -2.31 0.61
N ASP A 88 -13.51 -3.60 0.97
CA ASP A 88 -13.81 -4.04 2.34
C ASP A 88 -12.68 -3.74 3.34
N SER A 89 -11.47 -3.45 2.85
CA SER A 89 -10.32 -3.05 3.68
C SER A 89 -10.19 -1.53 3.83
N VAL A 90 -11.06 -0.76 3.17
CA VAL A 90 -11.06 0.70 3.23
C VAL A 90 -12.09 1.19 4.24
N PRO A 91 -11.73 2.11 5.15
CA PRO A 91 -12.68 2.76 6.04
C PRO A 91 -13.78 3.47 5.24
N SER A 92 -15.04 3.33 5.66
CA SER A 92 -16.18 3.90 4.95
C SER A 92 -16.18 5.44 4.88
N ASP A 93 -15.42 6.09 5.76
CA ASP A 93 -15.24 7.55 5.85
C ASP A 93 -13.96 8.05 5.15
N TYR A 94 -13.21 7.16 4.49
CA TYR A 94 -12.05 7.58 3.71
C TYR A 94 -12.48 8.27 2.41
N GLU A 95 -12.15 9.56 2.30
CA GLU A 95 -12.21 10.32 1.06
C GLU A 95 -10.79 10.48 0.48
N PRO A 96 -10.57 10.14 -0.80
CA PRO A 96 -9.30 10.40 -1.47
C PRO A 96 -8.96 11.90 -1.40
N PRO A 97 -7.70 12.27 -1.15
CA PRO A 97 -7.32 13.67 -1.15
C PRO A 97 -7.56 14.26 -2.55
N GLU A 98 -8.36 15.33 -2.61
CA GLU A 98 -8.56 16.09 -3.84
C GLU A 98 -7.20 16.52 -4.42
N PRO A 99 -6.96 16.38 -5.73
CA PRO A 99 -5.73 16.84 -6.34
C PRO A 99 -5.52 18.31 -5.98
N GLY A 100 -4.38 18.61 -5.37
CA GLY A 100 -4.11 19.93 -4.83
C GLY A 100 -4.31 21.02 -5.89
N ARG A 101 -4.76 22.21 -5.47
CA ARG A 101 -5.09 23.34 -6.36
C ARG A 101 -4.01 23.64 -7.41
N PHE A 102 -2.74 23.39 -7.09
CA PHE A 102 -1.62 23.57 -8.01
C PHE A 102 -1.56 22.52 -9.13
N ALA A 103 -1.87 21.25 -8.82
CA ALA A 103 -1.96 20.20 -9.82
C ALA A 103 -3.12 20.47 -10.79
N ARG A 104 -4.29 20.86 -10.28
CA ARG A 104 -5.44 21.27 -11.11
C ARG A 104 -5.11 22.45 -12.03
N TRP A 105 -4.43 23.49 -11.50
CA TRP A 105 -4.00 24.64 -12.28
C TRP A 105 -3.02 24.28 -13.42
N LEU A 106 -2.10 23.34 -13.19
CA LEU A 106 -1.18 22.86 -14.22
C LEU A 106 -1.91 22.07 -15.31
N THR A 107 -2.86 21.20 -14.94
CA THR A 107 -3.66 20.44 -15.92
C THR A 107 -4.50 21.39 -16.78
N ASP A 108 -5.15 22.38 -16.17
CA ASP A 108 -5.96 23.40 -16.84
C ASP A 108 -5.12 24.28 -17.79
N LYS A 109 -3.83 24.50 -17.49
CA LYS A 109 -2.88 25.28 -18.31
C LYS A 109 -2.21 24.51 -19.46
N LEU A 110 -2.21 23.18 -19.40
CA LEU A 110 -1.61 22.31 -20.43
C LEU A 110 -2.61 21.80 -21.46
N THR A 111 -3.91 21.89 -21.14
CA THR A 111 -5.02 21.55 -22.05
C THR A 111 -5.75 22.78 -22.61
N GLY A 112 -5.31 23.99 -22.24
CA GLY A 112 -5.84 25.28 -22.69
C GLY A 112 -4.83 26.11 -23.47
#